data_AF-A0A2E1PF11-F1
#
_entry.id   AF-A0A2E1PF11-F1
#
_cell.length_a   1.000
_cell.length_b   1.000
_cell.length_c   1.000
_cell.angle_alpha   90.00
_cell.angle_beta   90.00
_cell.angle_gamma   90.00
#
_symmetry.space_group_name_H-M   'P 1'
#
loop_
_entity.id
_entity.type
_entity.pdbx_description
1 polymer ?
#
loop_
_entity_poly.entity_id
_entity_poly.type
_entity_poly.pdbx_seq_one_letter_code
_entity_poly.pdbx_strand_id
1 'polypeptide(L)'
;MMVLLRKKGILTQSLQTQHQSAVKISYLIDDLKKLLYFLRMNSLLIFLIRLIDFYTLLIFAYVIVSWLFHFRVLSHENMFLIRMYDGLKRLTDPPLNYIRRYIPNLGGIDISPVILILIIYLLKDLLIEYWPRQNIYK
;
A
#
# COMPACT_ATOMS: atom_id res chain seq x y z
N MET A 1 -12.64 -68.69 -3.65
CA MET A 1 -13.50 -67.71 -4.37
C MET A 1 -13.92 -66.51 -3.50
N MET A 2 -14.46 -66.72 -2.30
CA MET A 2 -14.96 -65.65 -1.41
C MET A 2 -13.91 -64.60 -0.98
N VAL A 3 -12.66 -65.00 -0.72
CA VAL A 3 -11.55 -64.10 -0.34
C VAL A 3 -11.19 -63.11 -1.46
N LEU A 4 -11.27 -63.54 -2.72
CA LEU A 4 -10.96 -62.70 -3.88
C LEU A 4 -12.04 -61.62 -4.11
N LEU A 5 -13.31 -61.97 -3.92
CA LEU A 5 -14.43 -61.03 -4.02
C LEU A 5 -14.36 -59.97 -2.91
N ARG A 6 -14.01 -60.37 -1.68
CA ARG A 6 -13.80 -59.44 -0.56
C ARG A 6 -12.66 -58.47 -0.84
N LYS A 7 -11.53 -58.97 -1.36
CA LYS A 7 -10.37 -58.12 -1.72
C LYS A 7 -10.73 -57.13 -2.83
N LYS A 8 -11.52 -57.54 -3.83
CA LYS A 8 -12.00 -56.66 -4.90
C LYS A 8 -12.89 -55.53 -4.39
N GLY A 9 -13.80 -55.81 -3.45
CA GLY A 9 -14.67 -54.80 -2.82
C GLY A 9 -13.91 -53.76 -1.98
N ILE A 10 -12.88 -54.21 -1.25
CA ILE A 10 -11.99 -53.33 -0.48
C ILE A 10 -11.20 -52.41 -1.42
N LEU A 11 -10.69 -52.95 -2.53
CA LEU A 11 -9.95 -52.19 -3.53
C LEU A 11 -10.82 -51.14 -4.22
N THR A 12 -12.08 -51.46 -4.54
CA THR A 12 -13.00 -50.48 -5.13
C THR A 12 -13.36 -49.36 -4.15
N GLN A 13 -13.56 -49.67 -2.86
CA GLN A 13 -13.80 -48.64 -1.85
C GLN A 13 -12.56 -47.75 -1.63
N SER A 14 -11.35 -48.33 -1.57
CA SER A 14 -10.12 -47.54 -1.43
C SER A 14 -9.87 -46.62 -2.61
N LEU A 15 -10.19 -47.06 -3.84
CA LEU A 15 -10.06 -46.22 -5.03
C LEU A 15 -11.06 -45.06 -5.03
N GLN A 16 -12.27 -45.29 -4.54
CA GLN A 16 -13.32 -44.27 -4.51
C GLN A 16 -13.08 -43.22 -3.42
N THR A 17 -12.56 -43.62 -2.26
CA THR A 17 -12.12 -42.69 -1.20
C THR A 17 -10.88 -41.91 -1.63
N GLN A 18 -9.94 -42.54 -2.34
CA GLN A 18 -8.77 -41.86 -2.88
C GLN A 18 -9.13 -40.85 -3.97
N HIS A 19 -10.08 -41.19 -4.86
CA HIS A 19 -10.58 -40.27 -5.88
C HIS A 19 -11.31 -39.06 -5.26
N GLN A 20 -12.18 -39.27 -4.27
CA GLN A 20 -12.85 -38.16 -3.56
C GLN A 20 -11.85 -37.27 -2.80
N SER A 21 -10.80 -37.88 -2.23
CA SER A 21 -9.74 -37.14 -1.55
C SER A 21 -8.95 -36.27 -2.54
N ALA A 22 -8.59 -36.80 -3.71
CA ALA A 22 -7.89 -36.06 -4.75
C ALA A 22 -8.70 -34.87 -5.27
N VAL A 23 -10.00 -35.05 -5.48
CA VAL A 23 -10.90 -33.98 -5.92
C VAL A 23 -11.00 -32.86 -4.88
N LYS A 24 -11.18 -33.20 -3.59
CA LYS A 24 -11.22 -32.20 -2.50
C LYS A 24 -9.91 -31.42 -2.38
N ILE A 25 -8.77 -32.10 -2.58
CA ILE A 25 -7.45 -31.47 -2.59
C ILE A 25 -7.31 -30.49 -3.76
N SER A 26 -7.84 -30.80 -4.94
CA SER A 26 -7.81 -29.88 -6.09
C SER A 26 -8.48 -28.54 -5.75
N TYR A 27 -9.69 -28.57 -5.20
CA TYR A 27 -10.40 -27.35 -4.81
C TYR A 27 -9.62 -26.53 -3.77
N LEU A 28 -9.06 -27.19 -2.76
CA LEU A 28 -8.24 -26.53 -1.75
C LEU A 28 -6.98 -25.88 -2.34
N ILE A 29 -6.35 -26.51 -3.34
CA ILE A 29 -5.18 -25.95 -4.02
C ILE A 29 -5.58 -24.74 -4.86
N ASP A 30 -6.73 -24.76 -5.52
CA ASP A 30 -7.20 -23.64 -6.32
C ASP A 30 -7.57 -22.44 -5.43
N ASP A 31 -8.20 -22.68 -4.29
CA ASP A 31 -8.44 -21.66 -3.27
C ASP A 31 -7.13 -21.09 -2.71
N LEU A 32 -6.15 -21.95 -2.41
CA LEU A 32 -4.84 -21.54 -1.92
C LEU A 32 -4.09 -20.69 -2.94
N LYS A 33 -4.11 -21.08 -4.22
CA LYS A 33 -3.48 -20.30 -5.31
C LYS A 33 -4.18 -18.96 -5.48
N LYS A 34 -5.50 -18.90 -5.32
CA LYS A 34 -6.27 -17.65 -5.37
C LYS A 34 -5.90 -16.73 -4.21
N LEU A 35 -5.69 -17.28 -3.01
CA LEU A 35 -5.16 -16.53 -1.87
C LEU A 35 -3.72 -16.06 -2.13
N LEU A 36 -2.85 -16.92 -2.64
CA LEU A 36 -1.47 -16.56 -2.96
C LEU A 36 -1.40 -15.48 -4.05
N TYR A 37 -2.29 -15.55 -5.05
CA TYR A 37 -2.43 -14.55 -6.09
C TYR A 37 -2.92 -13.21 -5.54
N PHE A 38 -3.92 -13.24 -4.64
CA PHE A 38 -4.39 -12.06 -3.92
C PHE A 38 -3.28 -11.39 -3.09
N LEU A 39 -2.38 -12.18 -2.51
CA LEU A 39 -1.23 -11.70 -1.74
C LEU A 39 -0.06 -11.23 -2.61
N ARG A 40 -0.01 -11.59 -3.90
CA ARG A 40 1.11 -11.27 -4.78
C ARG A 40 1.00 -9.83 -5.31
N MET A 41 1.77 -8.94 -4.69
CA MET A 41 1.88 -7.55 -5.11
C MET A 41 2.76 -7.41 -6.36
N ASN A 42 2.32 -6.59 -7.32
CA ASN A 42 3.09 -6.31 -8.54
C ASN A 42 4.24 -5.34 -8.23
N SER A 43 5.44 -5.58 -8.80
CA SER A 43 6.62 -4.71 -8.56
C SER A 43 6.36 -3.24 -8.90
N LEU A 44 5.57 -2.97 -9.95
CA LEU A 44 5.17 -1.61 -10.33
C LEU A 44 4.29 -0.93 -9.28
N LEU A 45 3.30 -1.64 -8.74
CA LEU A 45 2.43 -1.12 -7.66
C LEU A 45 3.28 -0.77 -6.44
N ILE A 46 4.17 -1.69 -6.04
CA ILE A 46 5.06 -1.45 -4.90
C ILE A 46 5.91 -0.20 -5.15
N PHE A 47 6.51 -0.07 -6.34
CA PHE A 47 7.33 1.09 -6.67
C PHE A 47 6.54 2.40 -6.57
N LEU A 48 5.32 2.46 -7.10
CA LEU A 48 4.46 3.65 -7.00
C LEU A 48 4.10 3.98 -5.55
N ILE A 49 3.74 2.97 -4.75
CA ILE A 49 3.48 3.14 -3.31
C ILE A 49 4.71 3.74 -2.62
N ARG A 50 5.91 3.24 -2.94
CA ARG A 50 7.17 3.76 -2.37
C ARG A 50 7.43 5.22 -2.75
N LEU A 51 7.10 5.62 -3.98
CA LEU A 51 7.20 7.03 -4.39
C LEU A 51 6.23 7.93 -3.61
N ILE A 52 4.99 7.46 -3.39
CA ILE A 52 3.99 8.18 -2.60
C ILE A 52 4.46 8.32 -1.15
N ASP A 53 4.97 7.25 -0.55
CA ASP A 53 5.51 7.28 0.82
C ASP A 53 6.72 8.22 0.92
N PHE A 54 7.62 8.21 -0.07
CA PHE A 54 8.76 9.13 -0.12
C PHE A 54 8.32 10.59 -0.25
N TYR A 55 7.32 10.88 -1.09
CA TYR A 55 6.77 12.24 -1.17
C TYR A 55 6.13 12.68 0.14
N THR A 56 5.41 11.77 0.81
CA THR A 56 4.83 12.02 2.14
C THR A 56 5.92 12.35 3.17
N LEU A 57 7.06 11.66 3.12
CA LEU A 57 8.23 11.97 3.95
C LEU A 57 8.77 13.38 3.70
N LEU A 58 8.81 13.85 2.44
CA LEU A 58 9.22 15.22 2.12
C LEU A 58 8.27 16.26 2.72
N ILE A 59 6.96 15.98 2.75
CA ILE A 59 5.98 16.85 3.42
C ILE A 59 6.25 16.89 4.92
N PHE A 60 6.51 15.74 5.56
CA PHE A 60 6.89 15.71 6.98
C PHE A 60 8.17 16.52 7.25
N ALA A 61 9.20 16.34 6.42
CA ALA A 61 10.45 17.09 6.54
C ALA A 61 10.21 18.60 6.41
N TYR A 62 9.39 19.02 5.43
CA TYR A 62 8.98 20.42 5.28
C TYR A 62 8.28 20.96 6.52
N VAL A 63 7.29 20.24 7.07
CA VAL A 63 6.55 20.66 8.28
C VAL A 63 7.51 20.84 9.46
N ILE A 64 8.35 19.85 9.72
CA ILE A 64 9.32 19.88 10.82
C ILE A 64 10.25 21.09 10.64
N VAL A 65 10.89 21.24 9.48
CA VAL A 65 11.81 22.35 9.23
C VAL A 65 11.09 23.71 9.32
N SER A 66 9.86 23.81 8.82
CA SER A 66 9.05 25.04 8.90
C SER A 66 8.77 25.45 10.35
N TRP A 67 8.45 24.50 11.22
CA TRP A 67 8.25 24.76 12.65
C TRP A 67 9.54 25.12 13.35
N LEU A 68 10.65 24.45 13.01
CA LEU A 68 11.94 24.77 13.58
C LEU A 68 12.38 26.21 13.25
N PHE A 69 12.12 26.70 12.03
CA PHE A 69 12.32 28.12 11.71
C PHE A 69 11.32 29.04 12.41
N HIS A 70 10.04 28.66 12.47
CA HIS A 70 8.99 29.45 13.12
C HIS A 70 9.27 29.69 14.61
N PHE A 71 9.68 28.64 15.33
CA PHE A 71 10.03 28.70 16.76
C PHE A 71 11.46 29.20 17.02
N ARG A 72 12.15 29.73 16.00
CA ARG A 72 13.53 30.24 16.10
C ARG A 72 14.54 29.22 16.63
N VAL A 73 14.27 27.92 16.46
CA VAL A 73 15.21 26.83 16.80
C VAL A 73 16.34 26.80 15.77
N LEU A 74 16.03 27.04 14.50
CA LEU A 74 17.02 27.21 13.44
C LEU A 74 17.25 28.69 13.15
N SER A 75 18.52 29.05 12.99
CA SER A 75 18.92 30.40 12.58
C SER A 75 18.76 30.58 11.07
N HIS A 76 18.28 31.77 10.69
CA HIS A 76 18.16 32.21 9.30
C HIS A 76 19.51 32.68 8.70
N GLU A 77 20.60 32.60 9.45
CA GLU A 77 21.93 32.97 8.96
C GLU A 77 22.61 31.82 8.22
N ASN A 78 22.16 30.58 8.46
CA ASN A 78 22.75 29.40 7.83
C ASN A 78 22.16 29.18 6.43
N MET A 79 22.91 29.60 5.42
CA MET A 79 22.56 29.47 4.00
C MET A 79 22.20 28.03 3.58
N PHE A 80 22.84 27.02 4.17
CA PHE A 80 22.53 25.63 3.85
C PHE A 80 21.10 25.25 4.30
N LEU A 81 20.72 25.63 5.52
CA LEU A 81 19.37 25.35 6.04
C LEU A 81 18.29 26.07 5.24
N ILE A 82 18.55 27.33 4.84
CA ILE A 82 17.64 28.10 3.98
C ILE A 82 17.44 27.40 2.64
N ARG A 83 18.53 27.00 1.97
CA ARG A 83 18.45 26.32 0.66
C ARG A 83 17.72 24.98 0.76
N MET A 84 17.96 24.21 1.82
CA MET A 84 17.23 22.96 2.07
C MET A 84 15.73 23.24 2.28
N TYR A 85 15.39 24.23 3.12
CA TYR A 85 14.01 24.63 3.34
C TYR A 85 13.33 25.10 2.06
N ASP A 86 13.99 25.96 1.26
CA ASP A 86 13.47 26.42 -0.03
C ASP A 86 13.29 25.27 -1.03
N GLY A 87 14.20 24.29 -1.02
CA GLY A 87 14.07 23.07 -1.81
C GLY A 87 12.83 22.27 -1.43
N LEU A 88 12.66 21.99 -0.13
CA LEU A 88 11.47 21.31 0.39
C LEU A 88 10.19 22.10 0.06
N LYS A 89 10.21 23.41 0.32
CA LYS A 89 9.11 24.32 0.06
C LYS A 89 8.68 24.30 -1.40
N ARG A 90 9.61 24.34 -2.36
CA ARG A 90 9.29 24.27 -3.79
C ARG A 90 8.63 22.95 -4.20
N LEU A 91 8.98 21.84 -3.54
CA LEU A 91 8.40 20.51 -3.80
C LEU A 91 7.02 20.32 -3.17
N THR A 92 6.75 20.98 -2.04
CA THR A 92 5.52 20.79 -1.26
C THR A 92 4.49 21.90 -1.46
N ASP A 93 4.91 23.13 -1.77
CA ASP A 93 4.02 24.29 -1.85
C ASP A 93 2.97 24.21 -2.96
N PRO A 94 3.19 23.64 -4.16
CA PRO A 94 2.16 23.63 -5.18
C PRO A 94 0.83 23.02 -4.69
N PRO A 95 0.77 21.77 -4.17
CA PRO A 95 -0.46 21.23 -3.60
C PRO A 95 -0.90 21.92 -2.30
N LEU A 96 0.04 22.31 -1.43
CA LEU A 96 -0.31 23.01 -0.19
C LEU A 96 -1.00 24.35 -0.46
N ASN A 97 -0.54 25.12 -1.46
CA ASN A 97 -1.13 26.39 -1.85
C ASN A 97 -2.54 26.24 -2.42
N TYR A 98 -2.87 25.11 -3.05
CA TYR A 98 -4.25 24.83 -3.42
C TYR A 98 -5.13 24.63 -2.19
N ILE A 99 -4.64 23.88 -1.20
CA ILE A 99 -5.37 23.61 0.04
C ILE A 99 -5.54 24.89 0.88
N ARG A 100 -4.47 25.70 1.02
CA ARG A 100 -4.47 26.97 1.76
C ARG A 100 -5.52 27.97 1.28
N ARG A 101 -5.99 27.88 0.02
CA ARG A 101 -7.05 28.77 -0.51
C ARG A 101 -8.42 28.52 0.12
N TYR A 102 -8.63 27.32 0.68
CA TYR A 102 -9.90 26.92 1.26
C TYR A 102 -9.88 26.91 2.80
N ILE A 103 -8.71 27.13 3.41
CA ILE A 103 -8.52 27.06 4.85
C ILE A 103 -8.30 28.47 5.41
N PRO A 104 -9.06 28.89 6.43
CA PRO A 104 -8.79 30.15 7.12
C PRO A 104 -7.45 30.08 7.88
N ASN A 105 -6.72 31.19 7.94
CA ASN A 105 -5.43 31.25 8.64
C ASN A 105 -5.63 31.06 10.16
N LEU A 106 -5.13 29.95 10.72
CA LEU A 106 -5.29 29.56 12.12
C LEU A 106 -4.16 30.12 13.01
N GLY A 107 -4.01 31.45 13.04
CA GLY A 107 -3.06 32.10 13.95
C GLY A 107 -1.60 31.78 13.67
N GLY A 108 -1.23 31.60 12.40
CA GLY A 108 0.16 31.38 11.98
C GLY A 108 0.61 29.92 11.93
N ILE A 109 -0.24 28.97 12.34
CA ILE A 109 0.00 27.53 12.17
C ILE A 109 -0.68 27.08 10.87
N ASP A 110 0.11 26.52 9.95
CA ASP A 110 -0.41 25.96 8.72
C ASP A 110 -0.85 24.50 8.91
N ILE A 111 -2.16 24.26 8.84
CA ILE A 111 -2.75 22.91 8.91
C ILE A 111 -2.87 22.22 7.55
N SER A 112 -2.58 22.93 6.46
CA SER A 112 -2.67 22.42 5.09
C SER A 112 -1.84 21.14 4.87
N PRO A 113 -0.64 20.98 5.46
CA PRO A 113 0.12 19.73 5.35
C PRO A 113 -0.60 18.51 5.91
N VAL A 114 -1.36 18.66 7.00
CA VAL A 114 -2.14 17.55 7.58
C VAL A 114 -3.22 17.10 6.60
N ILE A 115 -3.95 18.04 6.02
CA ILE A 115 -4.99 17.74 5.03
C ILE A 115 -4.39 17.12 3.77
N LEU A 116 -3.24 17.62 3.30
CA LEU A 116 -2.54 17.04 2.17
C LEU A 116 -2.15 15.58 2.44
N ILE A 117 -1.60 15.27 3.61
CA ILE A 117 -1.23 13.90 3.99
C ILE A 117 -2.46 12.99 4.02
N LEU A 118 -3.59 13.46 4.55
CA LEU A 118 -4.84 12.68 4.54
C LEU A 118 -5.31 12.37 3.12
N ILE A 119 -5.28 13.35 2.21
CA ILE A 119 -5.62 13.16 0.80
C ILE A 119 -4.66 12.15 0.15
N ILE A 120 -3.35 12.26 0.42
CA ILE A 120 -2.35 11.34 -0.12
C ILE A 120 -2.61 9.90 0.35
N TYR A 121 -2.92 9.70 1.63
CA TYR A 121 -3.25 8.36 2.13
C TYR A 121 -4.52 7.80 1.50
N LEU A 122 -5.57 8.61 1.37
CA LEU A 122 -6.78 8.20 0.66
C LEU A 122 -6.45 7.78 -0.78
N LEU A 123 -5.67 8.57 -1.51
CA LEU A 123 -5.27 8.25 -2.89
C LEU A 123 -4.40 6.98 -2.97
N LYS A 124 -3.52 6.77 -1.99
CA LYS A 124 -2.68 5.57 -1.89
C LYS A 124 -3.53 4.32 -1.68
N ASP A 125 -4.52 4.39 -0.79
CA ASP A 125 -5.39 3.27 -0.48
C ASP A 125 -6.29 2.93 -1.68
N LEU A 126 -6.84 3.94 -2.35
CA LEU A 126 -7.57 3.78 -3.60
C LEU A 126 -6.69 3.15 -4.70
N LEU A 127 -5.42 3.58 -4.82
CA LEU A 127 -4.49 3.00 -5.78
C LEU A 127 -4.28 1.49 -5.52
N ILE A 128 -4.15 1.09 -4.26
CA ILE A 128 -3.99 -0.32 -3.86
C ILE A 128 -5.27 -1.11 -4.15
N GLU A 129 -6.42 -0.58 -3.75
CA GLU A 129 -7.72 -1.23 -3.89
C GLU A 129 -8.09 -1.48 -5.35
N TYR A 130 -7.91 -0.48 -6.20
CA TYR A 130 -8.28 -0.53 -7.62
C TYR A 130 -7.14 -0.99 -8.54
N TRP A 131 -5.98 -1.39 -8.00
CA TRP A 131 -4.86 -1.85 -8.83
C TRP A 131 -5.28 -3.06 -9.69
N PRO A 132 -4.97 -3.07 -11.00
CA PRO A 132 -5.31 -4.19 -11.88
C PRO A 132 -4.69 -5.49 -11.39
N ARG A 133 -5.53 -6.36 -10.83
CA ARG A 133 -5.17 -7.75 -10.56
C ARG A 133 -5.22 -8.50 -11.88
N GLN A 134 -4.05 -8.84 -12.42
CA GLN A 134 -3.97 -9.64 -13.64
C GLN A 134 -4.73 -10.97 -13.45
N ASN A 135 -5.82 -11.19 -14.17
CA ASN A 135 -6.49 -12.49 -14.11
C ASN A 135 -5.61 -13.51 -14.87
N ILE A 136 -4.73 -14.22 -14.15
CA ILE A 136 -3.88 -15.29 -14.71
C ILE A 136 -4.69 -16.55 -15.05
N TYR A 137 -6.00 -16.55 -14.79
CA TYR A 137 -6.90 -17.68 -15.04
C TYR A 137 -7.81 -17.49 -16.27
N LYS A 138 -7.37 -16.74 -17.28
CA LYS A 138 -7.91 -16.88 -18.63
C LYS A 138 -7.02 -17.82 -19.43
#